data_AF-A0A2P4ZGP4-F1
#
_entry.id   AF-A0A2P4ZGP4-F1
#
_cell.length_a   1.000
_cell.length_b   1.000
_cell.length_c   1.000
_cell.angle_alpha   90.00
_cell.angle_beta   90.00
_cell.angle_gamma   90.00
#
_symmetry.space_group_name_H-M   'P 1'
#
loop_
_entity.id
_entity.type
_entity.pdbx_description
1 polymer ?
#
loop_
_entity_poly.entity_id
_entity_poly.type
_entity_poly.pdbx_seq_one_letter_code
_entity_poly.pdbx_strand_id
1 'polypeptide(L)'
;MALALCSATMAQLNLGEMEDMSSHISSEYLEKECNRLRALTSYRENPSVEGALTSFFLHVYHARADNRNASMLFLQEGISIARLLRLDRIESEPNQLPNGWDDDPTTVVAQKRLVYILLWVSER
;
A
#
# COMPACT_ATOMS: atom_id res chain seq x y z
N MET A 1 -4.25 -5.26 2.01
CA MET A 1 -4.04 -4.57 0.71
C MET A 1 -5.28 -4.59 -0.19
N ALA A 2 -5.82 -5.75 -0.57
CA ALA A 2 -6.91 -5.86 -1.58
C ALA A 2 -8.10 -4.91 -1.31
N LEU A 3 -8.58 -4.83 -0.06
CA LEU A 3 -9.68 -3.94 0.31
C LEU A 3 -9.38 -2.45 0.05
N ALA A 4 -8.19 -1.98 0.47
CA ALA A 4 -7.78 -0.59 0.24
C ALA A 4 -7.63 -0.28 -1.25
N LEU A 5 -7.04 -1.21 -2.03
CA LEU A 5 -6.92 -1.07 -3.48
C LEU A 5 -8.30 -0.96 -4.14
N CYS A 6 -9.24 -1.85 -3.80
CA CYS A 6 -10.59 -1.81 -4.35
C CYS A 6 -11.32 -0.53 -3.94
N SER A 7 -11.24 -0.13 -2.66
CA SER A 7 -11.82 1.12 -2.17
C SER A 7 -11.30 2.34 -2.94
N ALA A 8 -9.98 2.46 -3.09
CA ALA A 8 -9.35 3.54 -3.84
C ALA A 8 -9.77 3.55 -5.31
N THR A 9 -9.80 2.37 -5.95
CA THR A 9 -10.20 2.23 -7.36
C THR A 9 -11.67 2.61 -7.57
N MET A 10 -12.57 2.14 -6.70
CA MET A 10 -13.99 2.51 -6.75
C MET A 10 -14.18 4.01 -6.59
N ALA A 11 -13.51 4.64 -5.60
CA ALA A 11 -13.59 6.07 -5.38
C ALA A 11 -13.00 6.88 -6.56
N GLN A 12 -11.88 6.43 -7.14
CA GLN A 12 -11.28 7.09 -8.30
C GLN A 12 -12.15 7.03 -9.56
N LEU A 13 -12.85 5.92 -9.77
CA LEU A 13 -13.74 5.69 -10.90
C LEU A 13 -15.17 6.20 -10.65
N ASN A 14 -15.47 6.75 -9.47
CA ASN A 14 -16.82 7.13 -9.02
C ASN A 14 -17.84 6.00 -9.19
N LEU A 15 -17.44 4.76 -8.89
CA LEU A 15 -18.34 3.62 -8.93
C LEU A 15 -19.33 3.75 -7.76
N GLY A 16 -20.62 3.74 -8.10
CA GLY A 16 -21.69 3.65 -7.13
C GLY A 16 -21.70 2.32 -6.38
N GLU A 17 -22.69 2.15 -5.51
CA GLU A 17 -22.88 0.88 -4.80
C GLU A 17 -23.17 -0.24 -5.80
N MET A 18 -22.52 -1.39 -5.63
CA MET A 18 -22.79 -2.56 -6.45
C MET A 18 -24.12 -3.19 -5.99
N GLU A 19 -25.22 -2.82 -6.64
CA GLU A 19 -26.59 -3.25 -6.30
C GLU A 19 -26.86 -4.75 -6.53
N ASP A 20 -26.07 -5.41 -7.39
CA ASP A 20 -26.24 -6.85 -7.72
C ASP A 20 -25.77 -7.82 -6.61
N MET A 21 -25.21 -7.31 -5.51
CA MET A 21 -24.78 -8.13 -4.37
C MET A 21 -25.76 -7.98 -3.20
N SER A 22 -26.01 -9.07 -2.46
CA SER A 22 -26.89 -9.08 -1.28
C SER A 22 -26.44 -8.12 -0.16
N SER A 23 -25.23 -7.58 -0.27
CA SER A 23 -24.65 -6.56 0.59
C SER A 23 -24.26 -5.35 -0.25
N HIS A 24 -24.69 -4.17 0.14
CA HIS A 24 -24.26 -2.89 -0.46
C HIS A 24 -22.74 -2.70 -0.26
N ILE A 25 -21.95 -3.11 -1.25
CA ILE A 25 -20.50 -2.90 -1.25
C ILE A 25 -20.23 -1.52 -1.85
N SER A 26 -19.83 -0.58 -0.98
CA SER A 26 -19.37 0.76 -1.36
C SER A 26 -17.85 0.91 -1.13
N SER A 27 -17.26 1.94 -1.73
CA SER A 27 -15.84 2.27 -1.48
C SER A 27 -15.57 2.55 0.00
N GLU A 28 -16.52 3.20 0.70
CA GLU A 28 -16.44 3.49 2.13
C GLU A 28 -16.51 2.22 2.97
N TYR A 29 -17.38 1.28 2.61
CA TYR A 29 -17.44 -0.02 3.29
C TYR A 29 -16.09 -0.75 3.21
N LEU A 30 -15.48 -0.80 2.03
CA LEU A 30 -14.18 -1.46 1.83
C LEU A 30 -13.04 -0.75 2.59
N GLU A 31 -13.07 0.58 2.68
CA GLU A 31 -12.11 1.34 3.48
C GLU A 31 -12.23 1.00 4.99
N LYS A 32 -13.46 1.06 5.52
CA LYS A 32 -13.75 0.72 6.92
C LYS A 32 -13.33 -0.69 7.25
N GLU A 33 -13.65 -1.64 6.39
CA GLU A 33 -13.29 -3.05 6.58
C GLU A 33 -11.77 -3.27 6.51
N CYS A 34 -11.08 -2.53 5.63
CA CYS A 34 -9.62 -2.55 5.59
C CYS A 34 -9.03 -2.07 6.92
N ASN A 35 -9.52 -0.96 7.49
CA ASN A 35 -9.04 -0.43 8.76
C ASN A 35 -9.39 -1.35 9.94
N ARG A 36 -10.56 -1.99 9.92
CA ARG A 36 -10.95 -3.01 10.90
C ARG A 36 -9.97 -4.19 10.92
N LEU A 37 -9.65 -4.75 9.74
CA LEU A 37 -8.69 -5.86 9.65
C LEU A 37 -7.29 -5.44 10.08
N ARG A 38 -6.84 -4.25 9.69
CA ARG A 38 -5.54 -3.71 10.15
C ARG A 38 -5.49 -3.65 11.68
N ALA A 39 -6.54 -3.15 12.33
CA ALA A 39 -6.59 -3.09 13.79
C ALA A 39 -6.50 -4.47 14.47
N LEU A 40 -6.97 -5.53 13.81
CA LEU A 40 -6.93 -6.90 14.33
C LEU A 40 -5.59 -7.61 14.12
N THR A 41 -4.75 -7.16 13.18
CA THR A 41 -3.53 -7.89 12.79
C THR A 41 -2.24 -7.29 13.37
N SER A 42 -2.30 -6.34 14.31
CA SER A 42 -1.13 -5.64 14.87
C SER A 42 -0.12 -5.20 13.81
N TYR A 43 -0.60 -4.72 12.65
CA TYR A 43 0.24 -4.47 11.46
C TYR A 43 1.39 -3.47 11.70
N ARG A 44 1.28 -2.63 12.74
CA ARG A 44 2.32 -1.66 13.11
C ARG A 44 3.54 -2.32 13.75
N GLU A 45 3.37 -3.50 14.34
CA GLU A 45 4.45 -4.29 14.96
C GLU A 45 5.14 -5.19 13.93
N ASN A 46 4.46 -5.48 12.82
CA ASN A 46 4.94 -6.37 11.75
C ASN A 46 4.92 -5.63 10.40
N PRO A 47 5.87 -4.69 10.16
CA PRO A 47 5.90 -3.92 8.92
C PRO A 47 6.10 -4.85 7.72
N SER A 48 5.34 -4.61 6.65
CA SER A 48 5.42 -5.36 5.40
C SER A 48 5.20 -4.46 4.18
N VAL A 49 5.61 -4.93 3.01
CA VAL A 49 5.43 -4.20 1.74
C VAL A 49 3.94 -4.01 1.47
N GLU A 50 3.14 -5.05 1.75
CA GLU A 50 1.68 -5.02 1.67
C GLU A 50 1.09 -4.01 2.64
N GLY A 51 1.68 -3.85 3.82
CA GLY A 51 1.31 -2.82 4.80
C GLY A 51 1.54 -1.41 4.25
N ALA A 52 2.72 -1.15 3.69
CA ALA A 52 3.05 0.11 3.04
C ALA A 52 2.11 0.43 1.87
N LEU A 53 1.85 -0.56 1.00
CA LEU A 53 0.92 -0.42 -0.12
C LEU A 53 -0.53 -0.23 0.35
N THR A 54 -0.94 -0.90 1.43
CA THR A 54 -2.26 -0.68 2.01
C THR A 54 -2.42 0.77 2.48
N SER A 55 -1.39 1.35 3.12
CA SER A 55 -1.40 2.77 3.50
C SER A 55 -1.40 3.69 2.28
N PHE A 56 -0.63 3.38 1.24
CA PHE A 56 -0.68 4.13 -0.03
C PHE A 56 -2.09 4.16 -0.65
N PHE A 57 -2.78 3.02 -0.74
CA PHE A 57 -4.13 3.00 -1.32
C PHE A 57 -5.15 3.72 -0.44
N LEU A 58 -5.02 3.68 0.90
CA LEU A 58 -5.85 4.50 1.80
C LEU A 58 -5.59 6.01 1.62
N HIS A 59 -4.34 6.40 1.40
CA HIS A 59 -4.00 7.78 1.03
C HIS A 59 -4.76 8.23 -0.24
N VAL A 60 -4.72 7.38 -1.28
CA VAL A 60 -5.40 7.64 -2.57
C VAL A 60 -6.92 7.76 -2.39
N TYR A 61 -7.53 6.88 -1.61
CA TYR A 61 -8.95 6.94 -1.29
C TYR A 61 -9.32 8.27 -0.62
N HIS A 62 -8.61 8.64 0.46
CA HIS A 62 -8.92 9.86 1.20
C HIS A 62 -8.60 11.14 0.42
N ALA A 63 -7.61 11.10 -0.49
CA ALA A 63 -7.36 12.20 -1.42
C ALA A 63 -8.56 12.43 -2.35
N ARG A 64 -9.20 11.34 -2.82
CA ARG A 64 -10.42 11.43 -3.63
C ARG A 64 -11.64 11.88 -2.87
N ALA A 65 -11.76 11.54 -1.59
CA ALA A 65 -12.82 12.01 -0.71
C ALA A 65 -12.59 13.46 -0.17
N ASP A 66 -11.59 14.19 -0.69
CA ASP A 66 -11.14 15.52 -0.22
C ASP A 66 -10.82 15.57 1.30
N ASN A 67 -10.50 14.43 1.90
CA ASN A 67 -10.05 14.32 3.28
C ASN A 67 -8.52 14.39 3.36
N ARG A 68 -7.98 15.59 3.13
CA ARG A 68 -6.54 15.84 3.00
C ARG A 68 -5.73 15.42 4.22
N ASN A 69 -6.27 15.61 5.42
CA ASN A 69 -5.59 15.26 6.66
C ASN A 69 -5.41 13.74 6.79
N ALA A 70 -6.48 12.97 6.59
CA ALA A 70 -6.39 11.51 6.61
C ALA A 70 -5.48 11.00 5.48
N SER A 71 -5.62 11.57 4.29
CA SER A 71 -4.79 11.25 3.13
C SER A 71 -3.30 11.42 3.43
N MET A 72 -2.90 12.54 4.03
CA MET A 72 -1.50 12.79 4.39
C MET A 72 -0.99 11.83 5.46
N LEU A 73 -1.80 11.53 6.49
CA LEU A 73 -1.40 10.59 7.54
C LEU A 73 -1.11 9.18 6.99
N PHE A 74 -1.96 8.69 6.09
CA PHE A 74 -1.73 7.40 5.45
C PHE A 74 -0.49 7.39 4.55
N LEU A 75 -0.20 8.49 3.86
CA LEU A 75 1.01 8.59 3.05
C LEU A 75 2.27 8.53 3.92
N GLN A 76 2.30 9.32 4.99
CA GLN A 76 3.43 9.35 5.93
C GLN A 76 3.62 8.00 6.63
N GLU A 77 2.53 7.30 6.94
CA GLU A 77 2.59 5.94 7.46
C GLU A 77 3.20 4.96 6.44
N GLY A 78 2.78 5.03 5.17
CA GLY A 78 3.36 4.21 4.09
C GLY A 78 4.86 4.43 3.94
N ILE A 79 5.30 5.69 3.93
CA ILE A 79 6.72 6.08 3.88
C ILE A 79 7.48 5.53 5.10
N SER A 80 6.87 5.64 6.28
CA SER A 80 7.47 5.15 7.53
C SER A 80 7.67 3.63 7.50
N ILE A 81 6.67 2.86 7.04
CA ILE A 81 6.78 1.41 6.88
C ILE A 81 7.87 1.06 5.86
N ALA A 82 7.93 1.76 4.72
CA ALA A 82 8.94 1.51 3.69
C ALA A 82 10.37 1.77 4.21
N ARG A 83 10.57 2.82 5.03
CA ARG A 83 11.85 3.09 5.70
C ARG A 83 12.21 2.05 6.76
N LEU A 84 11.24 1.57 7.54
CA LEU A 84 11.47 0.47 8.49
C LEU A 84 11.96 -0.80 7.77
N LEU A 85 11.46 -1.04 6.55
CA LEU A 85 11.87 -2.12 5.66
C LEU A 85 13.16 -1.83 4.87
N ARG A 86 13.79 -0.67 5.07
CA ARG A 86 15.01 -0.22 4.38
C ARG A 86 14.88 -0.14 2.85
N LEU A 87 13.66 0.07 2.34
CA LEU A 87 13.40 0.19 0.90
C LEU A 87 13.97 1.49 0.30
N ASP A 88 14.38 2.42 1.16
CA ASP A 88 15.05 3.68 0.85
C ASP A 88 16.56 3.53 0.59
N ARG A 89 17.15 2.38 0.96
CA ARG A 89 18.61 2.18 0.85
C ARG A 89 19.01 1.69 -0.55
N ILE A 90 19.97 2.39 -1.13
CA ILE A 90 20.73 1.91 -2.29
C ILE A 90 21.86 1.05 -1.74
N GLU A 91 21.59 -0.22 -1.44
CA GLU A 91 22.70 -1.15 -1.22
C GLU A 91 23.38 -1.38 -2.58
N SER A 92 24.64 -0.97 -2.66
CA SER A 92 25.57 -1.42 -3.69
C SER A 92 25.81 -2.91 -3.44
N GLU A 93 25.14 -3.76 -4.22
CA GLU A 93 25.33 -5.21 -4.25
C GLU A 93 26.83 -5.56 -4.15
N PRO A 94 27.30 -6.28 -3.11
CA PRO A 94 28.60 -6.90 -3.16
C PRO A 94 28.50 -8.06 -4.15
N ASN A 95 29.22 -7.97 -5.28
CA ASN A 95 29.45 -9.03 -6.29
C ASN A 95 29.25 -10.46 -5.73
N GLN A 96 28.03 -11.01 -5.82
CA GLN A 96 27.80 -12.44 -5.62
C GLN A 96 27.33 -13.01 -6.96
N LEU A 97 28.23 -13.81 -7.56
CA LEU A 97 28.02 -14.55 -8.79
C LEU A 97 26.84 -15.54 -8.62
N PRO A 98 26.03 -15.76 -9.67
CA PRO A 98 24.83 -16.57 -9.57
C PRO A 98 25.19 -18.05 -9.65
N ASN A 99 25.03 -18.76 -8.54
CA ASN A 99 25.08 -20.23 -8.52
C ASN A 99 23.66 -20.76 -8.32
N GLY A 100 23.08 -21.29 -9.40
CA GLY A 100 21.87 -22.12 -9.37
C GLY A 100 20.60 -21.41 -9.83
N TRP A 101 19.86 -22.04 -10.75
CA TRP A 101 18.50 -21.66 -11.11
C TRP A 101 17.61 -21.70 -9.86
N ASP A 102 17.28 -20.54 -9.29
CA ASP A 102 16.14 -20.36 -8.37
C ASP A 102 15.82 -18.87 -8.28
N ASP A 103 14.53 -18.54 -8.45
CA ASP A 103 13.84 -17.29 -8.12
C ASP A 103 14.72 -16.02 -7.99
N ASP A 104 14.92 -15.30 -9.11
CA ASP A 104 15.88 -14.19 -9.23
C ASP A 104 15.68 -13.12 -8.13
N PRO A 105 16.52 -13.11 -7.07
CA PRO A 105 16.34 -12.23 -5.92
C PRO A 105 16.50 -10.75 -6.30
N THR A 106 17.13 -10.45 -7.44
CA THR A 106 17.32 -9.08 -7.92
C THR A 106 16.00 -8.45 -8.38
N THR A 107 15.09 -9.23 -8.96
CA THR A 107 13.75 -8.77 -9.39
C THR A 107 12.85 -8.45 -8.20
N VAL A 108 12.85 -9.31 -7.17
CA VAL A 108 12.06 -9.11 -5.95
C VAL A 108 12.54 -7.88 -5.18
N VAL A 109 13.86 -7.65 -5.10
CA VAL A 109 14.43 -6.44 -4.47
C VAL A 109 14.10 -5.19 -5.29
N ALA A 110 14.21 -5.24 -6.62
CA ALA A 110 13.86 -4.12 -7.49
C ALA A 110 12.36 -3.75 -7.38
N GLN A 111 11.47 -4.75 -7.33
CA GLN A 111 10.03 -4.55 -7.17
C GLN A 111 9.68 -3.91 -5.82
N LYS A 112 10.39 -4.25 -4.75
CA LYS A 112 10.21 -3.63 -3.42
C LYS A 112 10.68 -2.17 -3.39
N ARG A 113 11.73 -1.80 -4.15
CA ARG A 113 12.20 -0.40 -4.27
C ARG A 113 11.18 0.51 -4.96
N LEU A 114 10.46 0.00 -5.96
CA LEU A 114 9.41 0.77 -6.64
C LEU A 114 8.35 1.30 -5.66
N VAL A 115 8.08 0.56 -4.58
CA VAL A 115 7.12 0.99 -3.55
C VAL A 115 7.60 2.25 -2.84
N TYR A 116 8.88 2.34 -2.47
CA TYR A 116 9.41 3.55 -1.83
C TYR A 116 9.39 4.75 -2.79
N ILE A 117 9.77 4.55 -4.06
CA ILE A 117 9.73 5.61 -5.07
C ILE A 117 8.30 6.11 -5.29
N LEU A 118 7.33 5.20 -5.40
CA LEU A 118 5.91 5.54 -5.55
C LEU A 118 5.41 6.41 -4.40
N LEU A 119 5.72 6.00 -3.17
CA LEU A 119 5.37 6.74 -1.95
C LEU A 119 6.00 8.13 -1.93
N TRP A 120 7.29 8.22 -2.25
CA TRP A 120 8.03 9.49 -2.27
C TRP A 120 7.51 10.47 -3.33
N VAL A 121 7.19 9.98 -4.53
CA VAL A 121 6.63 10.83 -5.59
C VAL A 121 5.24 11.36 -5.19
N SER A 122 4.49 10.59 -4.41
CA SER A 122 3.15 10.98 -3.96
C SER A 122 3.14 11.98 -2.81
N GLU A 123 4.30 12.25 -2.19
CA GLU A 123 4.47 13.26 -1.12
C GLU A 123 4.56 14.70 -1.66
N ARG A 124 4.85 14.87 -2.96
CA ARG A 124 5.10 16.16 -3.61
C ARG A 124 3.86 16.69 -4.31
#